data_AF-A0A183AQ73-F1
#
_entry.id   AF-A0A183AQ73-F1
#
_cell.length_a   1.000
_cell.length_b   1.000
_cell.length_c   1.000
_cell.angle_alpha   90.00
_cell.angle_beta   90.00
_cell.angle_gamma   90.00
#
_symmetry.space_group_name_H-M   'P 1'
#
loop_
_entity.id
_entity.type
_entity.pdbx_description
1 polymer ?
#
loop_
_entity_poly.entity_id
_entity_poly.type
_entity_poly.pdbx_seq_one_letter_code
_entity_poly.pdbx_strand_id
1 'polypeptide(L)'
;LFPRSVQELYAYGLSNIVSSFFQTYPAAASLSRSAVQVSAGGRTQVATLFSSVLLILVLFFIGPLFYHVPNCCLSAIIVVALKGMFIHAVDLKYLWKYSIWDFTVWLLTFFCTMIFDLKYGLLTGIAFSALTVILRTQAPPTRILGQVDGTELYRDVRGAGGKCVQPSIIKVIRYEGSIYYTCAEHFRLSVYQRVGLDPLYVFNRIKKLQARLRHVEKALGLESSEFFSARKVTTGASPNRPTPDAKDTDTIKHVVVSADGDQSKHSLGAFYTSVVPVPTEEGTNKTFSKLERRRTKLIRNLARLEEKCHLQFVVLDCSCWSFVDYMGADELNQLVKEFRQLDIHVLLAQLNDNIVQSLHRNGKLPSDTELFPTVHDAVLWAVGRIQTGPNHLHNVHDVVDTYNRLVMNQFENLDCSADDDEEDDQENGDNHHGGDIENNEHHPVREDMITPNQIGYKSAQHEPNERDNDSPTPV
;
A
#
# COMPACT_ATOMS: atom_id res chain seq x y z
N LEU A 1 -9.23 30.00 -30.90
CA LEU A 1 -9.17 30.61 -29.56
C LEU A 1 -9.70 29.59 -28.57
N PHE A 2 -8.89 29.12 -27.63
CA PHE A 2 -9.43 28.35 -26.51
C PHE A 2 -10.21 29.31 -25.59
N PRO A 3 -11.48 29.03 -25.27
CA PRO A 3 -12.23 29.84 -24.32
C PRO A 3 -11.52 29.79 -22.97
N ARG A 4 -11.19 30.96 -22.42
CA ARG A 4 -10.60 31.06 -21.08
C ARG A 4 -11.72 30.90 -20.07
N SER A 5 -11.83 29.72 -19.44
CA SER A 5 -12.90 29.39 -18.48
C SER A 5 -13.06 30.44 -17.37
N VAL A 6 -11.94 30.96 -16.86
CA VAL A 6 -11.93 32.04 -15.85
C VAL A 6 -12.53 33.34 -16.39
N GLN A 7 -12.25 33.68 -17.65
CA GLN A 7 -12.79 34.88 -18.29
C GLN A 7 -14.30 34.78 -18.50
N GLU A 8 -14.79 33.61 -18.94
CA GLU A 8 -16.23 33.34 -19.07
C GLU A 8 -16.94 33.47 -17.71
N LEU A 9 -16.36 32.91 -16.65
CA LEU A 9 -16.91 33.02 -15.30
C LEU A 9 -17.01 34.49 -14.84
N TYR A 10 -15.96 35.30 -15.06
CA TYR A 10 -16.01 36.73 -14.74
C TYR A 10 -17.03 37.49 -15.58
N ALA A 11 -17.15 37.17 -16.87
CA ALA A 11 -18.14 37.78 -17.75
C ALA A 11 -19.58 37.46 -17.31
N TYR A 12 -19.88 36.20 -16.98
CA TYR A 12 -21.19 35.79 -16.44
C TYR A 12 -21.49 36.44 -15.10
N GLY A 13 -20.50 36.55 -14.21
CA GLY A 13 -20.64 37.23 -12.93
C GLY A 13 -20.98 38.71 -13.09
N LEU A 14 -20.20 39.42 -13.91
CA LEU A 14 -20.44 40.84 -14.20
C LEU A 14 -21.80 41.06 -14.89
N SER A 15 -22.16 40.21 -15.85
CA SER A 15 -23.46 40.30 -16.52
C SER A 15 -24.61 40.15 -15.52
N ASN A 16 -24.54 39.19 -14.60
CA ASN A 16 -25.59 39.00 -13.60
C ASN A 16 -25.64 40.14 -12.56
N ILE A 17 -24.49 40.71 -12.18
CA ILE A 17 -24.44 41.90 -11.32
C ILE A 17 -25.16 43.07 -12.00
N VAL A 18 -24.81 43.38 -13.25
CA VAL A 18 -25.44 44.48 -13.99
C VAL A 18 -26.94 44.23 -14.17
N SER A 19 -27.35 43.02 -14.57
CA SER A 19 -28.76 42.70 -14.81
C SER A 19 -29.60 42.72 -13.53
N SER A 20 -29.01 42.46 -12.35
CA SER A 20 -29.72 42.51 -11.07
C SER A 20 -30.33 43.89 -10.75
N PHE A 21 -29.74 44.98 -11.25
CA PHE A 21 -30.28 46.35 -11.12
C PHE A 21 -31.54 46.59 -11.97
N PHE A 22 -31.85 45.70 -12.91
CA PHE A 22 -32.95 45.82 -13.87
C PHE A 22 -34.06 44.78 -13.67
N GLN A 23 -34.21 44.23 -12.46
CA GLN A 23 -35.26 43.25 -12.11
C GLN A 23 -35.27 41.97 -12.97
N THR A 24 -34.11 41.53 -13.46
CA THR A 24 -34.00 40.32 -14.28
C THR A 24 -33.78 39.07 -13.44
N TYR A 25 -34.24 37.92 -13.93
CA TYR A 25 -33.79 36.62 -13.42
C TYR A 25 -32.31 36.35 -13.77
N PRO A 26 -31.60 35.49 -13.00
CA PRO A 26 -30.23 35.11 -13.31
C PRO A 26 -30.10 34.60 -14.75
N ALA A 27 -29.25 35.26 -15.53
CA ALA A 27 -29.01 34.93 -16.92
C ALA A 27 -28.08 33.70 -17.01
N ALA A 28 -28.45 32.79 -17.91
CA ALA A 28 -27.67 31.60 -18.26
C ALA A 28 -27.47 31.50 -19.78
N ALA A 29 -26.49 30.71 -20.20
CA ALA A 29 -26.28 30.40 -21.61
C ALA A 29 -27.53 29.71 -22.19
N SER A 30 -28.07 30.23 -23.29
CA SER A 30 -29.16 29.55 -24.01
C SER A 30 -28.58 28.64 -25.08
N LEU A 31 -28.61 27.33 -24.84
CA LEU A 31 -28.16 26.32 -25.80
C LEU A 31 -28.89 26.47 -27.14
N SER A 32 -30.22 26.59 -27.11
CA SER A 32 -31.05 26.68 -28.31
C SER A 32 -30.76 27.94 -29.14
N ARG A 33 -30.58 29.11 -28.50
CA ARG A 33 -30.28 30.37 -29.22
C ARG A 33 -28.88 30.34 -29.83
N SER A 34 -27.89 29.84 -29.09
CA SER A 34 -26.52 29.70 -29.60
C SER A 34 -26.45 28.71 -30.76
N ALA A 35 -27.16 27.58 -30.68
CA ALA A 35 -27.22 26.59 -31.77
C ALA A 35 -27.80 27.19 -33.07
N VAL A 36 -28.88 27.96 -32.97
CA VAL A 36 -29.48 28.65 -34.13
C VAL A 36 -28.53 29.71 -34.69
N GLN A 37 -27.88 30.50 -33.83
CA GLN A 37 -26.92 31.52 -34.27
C GLN A 37 -25.74 30.90 -35.02
N VAL A 38 -25.19 29.80 -34.51
CA VAL A 38 -24.09 29.07 -35.17
C VAL A 38 -24.56 28.47 -36.49
N SER A 39 -25.76 27.87 -36.53
CA SER A 39 -26.35 27.29 -37.75
C SER A 39 -26.64 28.34 -38.83
N ALA A 40 -26.99 29.56 -38.42
CA ALA A 40 -27.16 30.71 -39.32
C ALA A 40 -25.84 31.35 -39.78
N GLY A 41 -24.68 30.79 -39.39
CA GLY A 41 -23.36 31.29 -39.77
C GLY A 41 -22.84 32.46 -38.92
N GLY A 42 -23.45 32.73 -37.76
CA GLY A 42 -23.03 33.78 -36.84
C GLY A 42 -21.68 33.49 -36.19
N ARG A 43 -20.67 34.32 -36.48
CA ARG A 43 -19.28 34.14 -36.00
C ARG A 43 -18.81 35.17 -34.98
N THR A 44 -19.57 36.26 -34.77
CA THR A 44 -19.17 37.39 -33.91
C THR A 44 -20.25 37.72 -32.89
N GLN A 45 -19.86 38.39 -31.80
CA GLN A 45 -20.79 38.89 -30.78
C GLN A 45 -21.65 40.06 -31.27
N VAL A 46 -21.38 40.59 -32.47
CA VAL A 46 -22.25 41.59 -33.10
C VAL A 46 -23.63 40.99 -33.39
N ALA A 47 -23.71 39.68 -33.68
CA ALA A 47 -24.98 39.00 -33.90
C ALA A 47 -25.87 38.98 -32.64
N THR A 48 -25.27 38.81 -31.45
CA THR A 48 -26.00 38.86 -30.17
C THR A 48 -26.43 40.28 -29.82
N LEU A 49 -25.59 41.28 -30.11
CA LEU A 49 -25.95 42.71 -29.96
C LEU A 49 -27.11 43.12 -30.88
N PHE A 50 -27.07 42.72 -32.15
CA PHE A 50 -28.18 42.98 -33.08
C PHE A 50 -29.47 42.29 -32.60
N SER A 51 -29.35 41.05 -32.13
CA SER A 51 -30.48 40.29 -31.57
C SER A 51 -31.09 40.96 -30.34
N SER A 52 -30.29 41.57 -29.45
CA SER A 52 -30.81 42.24 -28.27
C SER A 52 -31.54 43.55 -28.61
N VAL A 53 -31.01 44.34 -29.54
CA VAL A 53 -31.69 45.56 -30.05
C VAL A 53 -33.01 45.20 -30.73
N LEU A 54 -33.01 44.17 -31.57
CA LEU A 54 -34.24 43.68 -32.21
C LEU A 54 -35.27 43.21 -31.19
N LEU A 55 -34.83 42.52 -30.12
CA LEU A 55 -35.72 42.07 -29.05
C LEU A 55 -36.38 43.25 -28.34
N ILE A 56 -35.64 44.31 -28.03
CA ILE A 56 -36.19 45.55 -27.44
C ILE A 56 -37.27 46.16 -28.35
N LEU A 57 -37.00 46.24 -29.66
CA LEU A 57 -37.95 46.76 -30.65
C LEU A 57 -39.23 45.91 -30.70
N VAL A 58 -39.09 44.59 -30.79
CA VAL A 58 -40.22 43.66 -30.82
C VAL A 58 -41.06 43.78 -29.55
N LEU A 59 -40.45 43.85 -28.37
CA LEU A 59 -41.20 44.00 -27.12
C LEU A 59 -41.97 45.33 -27.05
N PHE A 60 -41.39 46.43 -27.54
CA PHE A 60 -42.04 47.74 -27.50
C PHE A 60 -43.20 47.87 -28.50
N PHE A 61 -43.01 47.43 -29.75
CA PHE A 61 -44.00 47.61 -30.83
C PHE A 61 -44.98 46.44 -30.97
N ILE A 62 -44.50 45.20 -30.83
CA ILE A 62 -45.30 43.98 -31.05
C ILE A 62 -45.80 43.40 -29.72
N GLY A 63 -45.23 43.80 -28.59
CA GLY A 63 -45.63 43.35 -27.25
C GLY A 63 -47.14 43.32 -26.99
N PRO A 64 -47.92 44.37 -27.33
CA PRO A 64 -49.37 44.38 -27.14
C PRO A 64 -50.11 43.27 -27.90
N LEU A 65 -49.58 42.84 -29.06
CA LEU A 65 -50.16 41.76 -29.86
C LEU A 65 -50.03 40.40 -29.17
N PHE A 66 -49.03 40.23 -28.31
CA PHE A 66 -48.84 38.99 -27.57
C PHE A 66 -49.81 38.79 -26.40
N TYR A 67 -50.67 39.78 -26.09
CA TYR A 67 -51.66 39.67 -25.02
C TYR A 67 -52.64 38.48 -25.21
N HIS A 68 -52.98 38.16 -26.46
CA HIS A 68 -53.91 37.07 -26.79
C HIS A 68 -53.24 35.72 -27.06
N VAL A 69 -51.93 35.57 -26.83
CA VAL A 69 -51.22 34.32 -27.11
C VAL A 69 -51.67 33.22 -26.14
N PRO A 70 -52.22 32.10 -26.63
CA PRO A 70 -52.66 31.01 -25.75
C PRO A 70 -51.47 30.30 -25.09
N ASN A 71 -51.63 29.92 -23.81
CA ASN A 71 -50.63 29.13 -23.07
C ASN A 71 -50.29 27.79 -23.75
N CYS A 72 -51.24 27.21 -24.50
CA CYS A 72 -51.02 25.98 -25.26
C CYS A 72 -49.87 26.12 -26.28
N CYS A 73 -49.78 27.25 -26.98
CA CYS A 73 -48.70 27.51 -27.94
C CYS A 73 -47.34 27.62 -27.24
N LEU A 74 -47.28 28.25 -26.06
CA LEU A 74 -46.05 28.36 -25.26
C LEU A 74 -45.57 26.98 -24.77
N SER A 75 -46.49 26.15 -24.25
CA SER A 75 -46.16 24.78 -23.83
C SER A 75 -45.65 23.92 -24.99
N ALA A 76 -46.26 24.03 -26.17
CA ALA A 76 -45.82 23.29 -27.36
C ALA A 76 -44.38 23.67 -27.76
N ILE A 77 -44.03 24.96 -27.71
CA ILE A 77 -42.66 25.44 -27.98
C ILE A 77 -41.67 24.86 -26.96
N ILE A 78 -42.04 24.79 -25.67
CA ILE A 78 -41.18 24.22 -24.63
C ILE A 78 -40.96 22.71 -24.88
N VAL A 79 -42.01 21.94 -25.19
CA VAL A 79 -41.88 20.50 -25.47
C VAL A 79 -40.96 20.24 -26.67
N VAL A 80 -41.10 21.01 -27.74
CA VAL A 80 -40.23 20.90 -28.92
C VAL A 80 -38.78 21.25 -28.56
N ALA A 81 -38.55 22.27 -27.73
CA ALA A 81 -37.22 22.65 -27.26
C ALA A 81 -36.56 21.57 -26.38
N LEU A 82 -37.34 20.84 -25.57
CA LEU A 82 -36.84 19.79 -24.68
C LEU A 82 -36.64 18.43 -25.37
N LYS A 83 -37.18 18.23 -26.59
CA LYS A 83 -37.04 16.96 -27.35
C LYS A 83 -35.59 16.49 -27.45
N GLY A 84 -34.66 17.41 -27.71
CA GLY A 84 -33.23 17.09 -27.81
C GLY A 84 -32.60 16.66 -26.48
N MET A 85 -33.14 17.10 -25.35
CA MET A 85 -32.66 16.68 -24.02
C MET A 85 -33.16 15.28 -23.66
N PHE A 86 -34.42 14.95 -24.01
CA PHE A 86 -35.01 13.63 -23.72
C PHE A 86 -34.40 12.49 -24.55
N ILE A 87 -33.84 12.78 -25.73
CA ILE A 87 -33.21 11.74 -26.56
C ILE A 87 -32.02 11.08 -25.84
N HIS A 88 -31.32 11.83 -24.98
CA HIS A 88 -30.21 11.32 -24.16
C HIS A 88 -30.62 10.26 -23.12
N ALA A 89 -31.93 10.13 -22.82
CA ALA A 89 -32.40 9.03 -21.97
C ALA A 89 -32.22 7.66 -22.64
N VAL A 90 -32.10 7.61 -23.98
CA VAL A 90 -31.85 6.37 -24.73
C VAL A 90 -30.41 5.88 -24.53
N ASP A 91 -29.46 6.79 -24.26
CA ASP A 91 -28.04 6.46 -24.01
C ASP A 91 -27.83 5.68 -22.71
N LEU A 92 -28.84 5.63 -21.83
CA LEU A 92 -28.80 4.91 -20.56
C LEU A 92 -28.52 3.41 -20.73
N LYS A 93 -29.03 2.80 -21.80
CA LYS A 93 -28.76 1.39 -22.13
C LYS A 93 -27.30 1.13 -22.48
N TYR A 94 -26.66 2.10 -23.12
CA TYR A 94 -25.23 2.05 -23.43
C TYR A 94 -24.42 2.20 -22.14
N LEU A 95 -24.80 3.15 -21.28
CA LEU A 95 -24.08 3.44 -20.04
C LEU A 95 -24.06 2.24 -19.08
N TRP A 96 -25.17 1.51 -18.93
CA TRP A 96 -25.23 0.29 -18.10
C TRP A 96 -24.20 -0.77 -18.52
N LYS A 97 -23.98 -0.94 -19.83
CA LYS A 97 -23.01 -1.93 -20.35
C LYS A 97 -21.57 -1.47 -20.21
N TYR A 98 -21.34 -0.15 -20.24
CA TYR A 98 -20.00 0.42 -20.19
C TYR A 98 -19.50 0.60 -18.75
N SER A 99 -20.29 1.25 -17.90
CA SER A 99 -19.91 1.61 -16.52
C SER A 99 -21.15 1.66 -15.63
N ILE A 100 -21.28 0.66 -14.76
CA ILE A 100 -22.38 0.59 -13.78
C ILE A 100 -22.36 1.79 -12.82
N TRP A 101 -21.16 2.32 -12.55
CA TRP A 101 -20.95 3.48 -11.68
C TRP A 101 -21.55 4.74 -12.28
N ASP A 102 -21.25 5.03 -13.55
CA ASP A 102 -21.79 6.22 -14.23
C ASP A 102 -23.30 6.09 -14.47
N PHE A 103 -23.77 4.87 -14.75
CA PHE A 103 -25.20 4.59 -14.80
C PHE A 103 -25.89 4.90 -13.47
N THR A 104 -25.29 4.51 -12.35
CA THR A 104 -25.87 4.73 -11.02
C THR A 104 -25.88 6.22 -10.67
N VAL A 105 -24.82 6.96 -11.00
CA VAL A 105 -24.77 8.43 -10.85
C VAL A 105 -25.90 9.09 -11.64
N TRP A 106 -26.10 8.67 -12.90
CA TRP A 106 -27.19 9.20 -13.73
C TRP A 106 -28.57 8.93 -13.11
N LEU A 107 -28.82 7.69 -12.72
CA LEU A 107 -30.11 7.26 -12.19
C LEU A 107 -30.44 7.93 -10.86
N LEU A 108 -29.45 8.00 -9.96
CA LEU A 108 -29.58 8.67 -8.66
C LEU A 108 -29.88 10.15 -8.85
N THR A 109 -29.12 10.85 -9.70
CA THR A 109 -29.32 12.28 -9.95
C THR A 109 -30.69 12.56 -10.56
N PHE A 110 -31.14 11.71 -11.49
CA PHE A 110 -32.46 11.82 -12.11
C PHE A 110 -33.59 11.67 -11.07
N PHE A 111 -33.59 10.59 -10.29
CA PHE A 111 -34.64 10.36 -9.29
C PHE A 111 -34.59 11.37 -8.15
N CYS A 112 -33.41 11.77 -7.69
CA CYS A 112 -33.30 12.82 -6.67
C CYS A 112 -33.84 14.16 -7.18
N THR A 113 -33.59 14.52 -8.44
CA THR A 113 -34.14 15.75 -9.04
C THR A 113 -35.67 15.67 -9.23
N MET A 114 -36.19 14.49 -9.55
CA MET A 114 -37.63 14.27 -9.80
C MET A 114 -38.45 14.22 -8.51
N ILE A 115 -37.95 13.58 -7.46
CA ILE A 115 -38.66 13.37 -6.18
C ILE A 115 -38.52 14.57 -5.25
N PHE A 116 -37.32 15.19 -5.22
CA PHE A 116 -37.05 16.38 -4.42
C PHE A 116 -37.11 17.64 -5.30
N ASP A 117 -36.00 18.38 -5.36
CA ASP A 117 -35.86 19.58 -6.18
C ASP A 117 -34.52 19.54 -6.93
N LEU A 118 -34.41 20.35 -7.98
CA LEU A 118 -33.19 20.55 -8.75
C LEU A 118 -31.95 20.83 -7.87
N LYS A 119 -32.13 21.59 -6.77
CA LYS A 119 -31.03 21.93 -5.86
C LYS A 119 -30.45 20.69 -5.18
N TYR A 120 -31.33 19.84 -4.62
CA TYR A 120 -30.92 18.61 -3.95
C TYR A 120 -30.43 17.57 -4.95
N GLY A 121 -31.07 17.46 -6.12
CA GLY A 121 -30.63 16.60 -7.20
C GLY A 121 -29.20 16.90 -7.65
N LEU A 122 -28.87 18.17 -7.90
CA LEU A 122 -27.52 18.61 -8.27
C LEU A 122 -26.50 18.32 -7.15
N LEU A 123 -26.83 18.67 -5.89
CA LEU A 123 -25.93 18.44 -4.76
C LEU A 123 -25.63 16.95 -4.57
N THR A 124 -26.65 16.11 -4.59
CA THR A 124 -26.51 14.65 -4.46
C THR A 124 -25.73 14.06 -5.63
N GLY A 125 -25.97 14.52 -6.86
CA GLY A 125 -25.22 14.06 -8.04
C GLY A 125 -23.73 14.37 -7.97
N ILE A 126 -23.36 15.59 -7.57
CA ILE A 126 -21.96 15.99 -7.37
C ILE A 126 -21.32 15.18 -6.25
N ALA A 127 -21.99 15.06 -5.10
CA ALA A 127 -21.47 14.32 -3.95
C ALA A 127 -21.27 12.83 -4.27
N PHE A 128 -22.25 12.19 -4.91
CA PHE A 128 -22.17 10.78 -5.27
C PHE A 128 -21.15 10.52 -6.38
N SER A 129 -21.00 11.43 -7.34
CA SER A 129 -19.94 11.35 -8.36
C SER A 129 -18.55 11.43 -7.71
N ALA A 130 -18.33 12.37 -6.79
CA ALA A 130 -17.07 12.46 -6.05
C ALA A 130 -16.79 11.21 -5.21
N LEU A 131 -17.80 10.70 -4.50
CA LEU A 131 -17.70 9.46 -3.72
C LEU A 131 -17.36 8.26 -4.60
N THR A 132 -17.98 8.14 -5.77
CA THR A 132 -17.73 7.07 -6.74
C THR A 132 -16.27 7.08 -7.20
N VAL A 133 -15.71 8.25 -7.48
CA VAL A 133 -14.29 8.38 -7.82
C VAL A 133 -13.42 7.90 -6.66
N ILE A 134 -13.68 8.37 -5.43
CA ILE A 134 -12.92 7.97 -4.24
C ILE A 134 -12.94 6.44 -4.06
N LEU A 135 -14.11 5.82 -4.05
CA LEU A 135 -14.26 4.37 -3.88
C LEU A 135 -13.55 3.57 -4.97
N ARG A 136 -13.62 4.05 -6.22
CA ARG A 136 -12.95 3.40 -7.35
C ARG A 136 -11.42 3.52 -7.26
N THR A 137 -10.90 4.57 -6.64
CA THR A 137 -9.45 4.80 -6.49
C THR A 137 -8.82 4.15 -5.26
N GLN A 138 -9.62 3.68 -4.29
CA GLN A 138 -9.12 3.14 -3.00
C GLN A 138 -8.41 1.78 -3.09
N ALA A 139 -8.76 0.95 -4.08
CA ALA A 139 -8.17 -0.38 -4.23
C ALA A 139 -7.53 -0.58 -5.63
N PRO A 140 -6.43 0.15 -5.93
CA PRO A 140 -5.70 -0.07 -7.17
C PRO A 140 -5.16 -1.51 -7.25
N PRO A 141 -5.29 -2.17 -8.40
CA PRO A 141 -4.74 -3.50 -8.58
C PRO A 141 -3.20 -3.48 -8.45
N THR A 142 -2.69 -4.46 -7.71
CA THR A 142 -1.24 -4.72 -7.65
C THR A 142 -0.91 -5.90 -8.55
N ARG A 143 0.16 -5.81 -9.33
CA ARG A 143 0.58 -6.80 -10.33
C ARG A 143 1.98 -7.30 -9.99
N ILE A 144 2.21 -8.59 -10.23
CA ILE A 144 3.55 -9.17 -10.14
C ILE A 144 4.10 -9.19 -11.56
N LEU A 145 5.27 -8.59 -11.75
CA LEU A 145 5.90 -8.52 -13.06
C LEU A 145 6.97 -9.59 -13.20
N GLY A 146 6.98 -10.28 -14.33
CA GLY A 146 8.04 -11.18 -14.76
C GLY A 146 8.71 -10.66 -16.02
N GLN A 147 9.99 -10.99 -16.20
CA GLN A 147 10.74 -10.63 -17.38
C GLN A 147 10.37 -11.56 -18.53
N VAL A 148 10.14 -11.01 -19.72
CA VAL A 148 9.95 -11.80 -20.95
C VAL A 148 11.33 -12.27 -21.45
N ASP A 149 11.45 -13.57 -21.73
CA ASP A 149 12.71 -14.21 -22.09
C ASP A 149 13.47 -13.48 -23.21
N GLY A 150 14.77 -13.23 -22.98
CA GLY A 150 15.65 -12.56 -23.94
C GLY A 150 15.36 -11.07 -24.18
N THR A 151 14.51 -10.44 -23.36
CA THR A 151 14.17 -9.01 -23.48
C THR A 151 14.21 -8.29 -22.13
N GLU A 152 14.23 -6.96 -22.16
CA GLU A 152 14.14 -6.09 -20.97
C GLU A 152 12.68 -5.77 -20.57
N LEU A 153 11.71 -6.47 -21.18
CA LEU A 153 10.29 -6.19 -21.00
C LEU A 153 9.73 -6.94 -19.80
N TYR A 154 9.14 -6.20 -18.86
CA TYR A 154 8.46 -6.74 -17.69
C TYR A 154 6.93 -6.69 -17.89
N ARG A 155 6.27 -7.85 -17.78
CA ARG A 155 4.80 -7.98 -17.93
C ARG A 155 4.18 -8.77 -16.78
N ASP A 156 2.86 -8.61 -16.60
CA ASP A 156 2.11 -9.38 -15.61
C ASP A 156 2.23 -10.88 -15.90
N VAL A 157 2.74 -11.62 -14.91
CA VAL A 157 2.94 -13.07 -14.98
C VAL A 157 1.62 -13.80 -15.25
N ARG A 158 0.49 -13.31 -14.72
CA ARG A 158 -0.82 -13.93 -14.93
C ARG A 158 -1.34 -13.79 -16.36
N GLY A 159 -1.00 -12.69 -17.04
CA GLY A 159 -1.51 -12.37 -18.38
C GLY A 159 -0.65 -12.92 -19.52
N ALA A 160 0.61 -13.28 -19.25
CA ALA A 160 1.60 -13.59 -20.28
C ALA A 160 1.65 -15.06 -20.74
N GLY A 161 0.75 -15.93 -20.24
CA GLY A 161 0.65 -17.32 -20.70
C GLY A 161 1.93 -18.14 -20.53
N GLY A 162 2.72 -17.89 -19.47
CA GLY A 162 3.92 -18.65 -19.14
C GLY A 162 5.23 -18.18 -19.81
N LYS A 163 5.21 -17.10 -20.61
CA LYS A 163 6.42 -16.54 -21.26
C LYS A 163 7.22 -15.56 -20.42
N CYS A 164 6.86 -15.42 -19.14
CA CYS A 164 7.51 -14.50 -18.22
C CYS A 164 8.13 -15.29 -17.07
N VAL A 165 9.42 -15.12 -16.87
CA VAL A 165 10.16 -15.73 -15.77
C VAL A 165 10.32 -14.71 -14.66
N GLN A 166 10.02 -15.14 -13.44
CA GLN A 166 10.32 -14.39 -12.23
C GLN A 166 11.19 -15.25 -11.31
N PRO A 167 12.43 -14.83 -11.00
CA PRO A 167 13.24 -15.49 -9.99
C PRO A 167 12.57 -15.46 -8.61
N SER A 168 12.70 -16.52 -7.81
CA SER A 168 12.17 -16.56 -6.43
C SER A 168 12.88 -15.57 -5.49
N ILE A 169 14.12 -15.20 -5.81
CA ILE A 169 14.99 -14.32 -5.02
C ILE A 169 14.64 -12.84 -5.20
N ILE A 170 14.13 -12.46 -6.37
CA ILE A 170 13.80 -11.06 -6.73
C ILE A 170 12.34 -10.99 -7.16
N LYS A 171 11.53 -10.26 -6.40
CA LYS A 171 10.13 -9.99 -6.78
C LYS A 171 9.98 -8.57 -7.31
N VAL A 172 9.47 -8.47 -8.53
CA VAL A 172 9.09 -7.19 -9.15
C VAL A 172 7.59 -7.00 -9.00
N ILE A 173 7.19 -5.88 -8.39
CA ILE A 173 5.80 -5.57 -8.07
C ILE A 173 5.45 -4.19 -8.61
N ARG A 174 4.34 -4.09 -9.35
CA ARG A 174 3.77 -2.83 -9.81
C ARG A 174 2.47 -2.55 -9.07
N TYR A 175 2.39 -1.40 -8.44
CA TYR A 175 1.15 -0.89 -7.86
C TYR A 175 0.52 0.11 -8.84
N GLU A 176 -0.63 -0.21 -9.42
CA GLU A 176 -1.24 0.57 -10.53
C GLU A 176 -1.99 1.83 -10.06
N GLY A 177 -1.64 2.38 -8.89
CA GLY A 177 -2.27 3.58 -8.32
C GLY A 177 -1.27 4.54 -7.69
N SER A 178 -1.75 5.73 -7.33
CA SER A 178 -1.00 6.69 -6.50
C SER A 178 -1.12 6.30 -5.02
N ILE A 179 -0.17 6.70 -4.18
CA ILE A 179 -0.16 6.34 -2.76
C ILE A 179 -0.56 7.56 -1.94
N TYR A 180 -1.73 7.49 -1.33
CA TYR A 180 -2.25 8.57 -0.48
C TYR A 180 -3.14 8.01 0.62
N TYR A 181 -3.57 8.85 1.55
CA TYR A 181 -4.16 8.43 2.83
C TYR A 181 -5.24 7.35 2.73
N THR A 182 -6.09 7.34 1.71
CA THR A 182 -7.18 6.33 1.62
C THR A 182 -6.70 4.95 1.21
N CYS A 183 -5.59 4.85 0.48
CA CYS A 183 -5.11 3.59 -0.10
C CYS A 183 -3.70 3.20 0.40
N ALA A 184 -3.10 4.00 1.28
CA ALA A 184 -1.74 3.77 1.77
C ALA A 184 -1.60 2.43 2.50
N GLU A 185 -2.58 2.08 3.36
CA GLU A 185 -2.62 0.77 4.01
C GLU A 185 -2.83 -0.36 2.99
N HIS A 186 -3.74 -0.15 2.03
CA HIS A 186 -4.01 -1.12 0.96
C HIS A 186 -2.75 -1.39 0.11
N PHE A 187 -1.95 -0.36 -0.17
CA PHE A 187 -0.67 -0.49 -0.85
C PHE A 187 0.27 -1.42 -0.08
N ARG A 188 0.50 -1.17 1.22
CA ARG A 188 1.40 -1.99 2.05
C ARG A 188 0.94 -3.44 2.13
N LEU A 189 -0.34 -3.66 2.44
CA LEU A 189 -0.92 -5.00 2.53
C LEU A 189 -0.90 -5.74 1.19
N SER A 190 -1.16 -5.03 0.08
CA SER A 190 -1.11 -5.64 -1.25
C SER A 190 0.29 -6.07 -1.62
N VAL A 191 1.33 -5.29 -1.25
CA VAL A 191 2.72 -5.70 -1.43
C VAL A 191 3.00 -6.97 -0.62
N TYR A 192 2.57 -7.05 0.65
CA TYR A 192 2.76 -8.26 1.48
C TYR A 192 2.10 -9.49 0.90
N GLN A 193 0.86 -9.34 0.42
CA GLN A 193 0.13 -10.42 -0.22
C GLN A 193 0.80 -10.89 -1.52
N ARG A 194 1.35 -9.98 -2.33
CA ARG A 194 2.05 -10.34 -3.59
C ARG A 194 3.44 -10.91 -3.35
N VAL A 195 4.11 -10.44 -2.32
CA VAL A 195 5.33 -11.06 -1.83
C VAL A 195 5.04 -12.43 -1.22
N GLY A 196 3.85 -12.66 -0.66
CA GLY A 196 3.49 -13.91 0.01
C GLY A 196 4.12 -14.04 1.40
N LEU A 197 4.57 -12.93 1.97
CA LEU A 197 5.22 -12.87 3.27
C LEU A 197 4.84 -11.54 3.94
N ASP A 198 4.38 -11.63 5.18
CA ASP A 198 4.20 -10.48 6.08
C ASP A 198 5.51 -10.28 6.87
N PRO A 199 6.27 -9.21 6.59
CA PRO A 199 7.57 -9.01 7.21
C PRO A 199 7.48 -8.86 8.73
N LEU A 200 6.44 -8.18 9.21
CA LEU A 200 6.26 -7.89 10.64
C LEU A 200 5.92 -9.16 11.41
N TYR A 201 5.04 -10.01 10.87
CA TYR A 201 4.73 -11.30 11.46
C TYR A 201 5.96 -12.22 11.54
N VAL A 202 6.71 -12.32 10.43
CA VAL A 202 7.89 -13.19 10.36
C VAL A 202 8.99 -12.70 11.29
N PHE A 203 9.26 -11.39 11.32
CA PHE A 203 10.26 -10.80 12.21
C PHE A 203 9.93 -11.05 13.69
N ASN A 204 8.67 -10.81 14.09
CA ASN A 204 8.24 -11.05 15.46
C ASN A 204 8.30 -12.54 15.84
N ARG A 205 7.98 -13.43 14.89
CA ARG A 205 8.07 -14.88 15.09
C ARG A 205 9.51 -15.34 15.26
N ILE A 206 10.44 -14.85 14.44
CA ILE A 206 11.89 -15.10 14.56
C ILE A 206 12.38 -14.64 15.94
N LYS A 207 12.06 -13.40 16.33
CA LYS A 207 12.46 -12.82 17.62
C LYS A 207 11.93 -13.63 18.82
N LYS A 208 10.68 -14.09 18.76
CA LYS A 208 10.06 -14.93 19.80
C LYS A 208 10.73 -16.30 19.90
N LEU A 209 11.02 -16.94 18.77
CA LEU A 209 11.70 -18.23 18.74
C LEU A 209 13.15 -18.14 19.23
N GLN A 210 13.88 -17.10 18.83
CA GLN A 210 15.24 -16.83 19.33
C GLN A 210 15.25 -16.56 20.84
N ALA A 211 14.27 -15.82 21.37
CA ALA A 211 14.18 -15.60 22.81
C ALA A 211 13.93 -16.91 23.58
N ARG A 212 13.00 -17.76 23.10
CA ARG A 212 12.74 -19.08 23.68
C ARG A 212 13.98 -19.97 23.61
N LEU A 213 14.70 -19.95 22.49
CA LEU A 213 15.91 -20.73 22.31
C LEU A 213 16.98 -20.33 23.35
N ARG A 214 17.23 -19.03 23.53
CA ARG A 214 18.15 -18.52 24.55
C ARG A 214 17.78 -18.95 25.97
N HIS A 215 16.50 -18.99 26.31
CA HIS A 215 16.05 -19.49 27.62
C HIS A 215 16.35 -20.97 27.82
N VAL A 216 16.13 -21.79 26.79
CA VAL A 216 16.42 -23.23 26.83
C VAL A 216 17.93 -23.49 26.89
N GLU A 217 18.73 -22.76 26.12
CA GLU A 217 20.20 -22.86 26.15
C GLU A 217 20.77 -22.47 27.52
N LYS A 218 20.23 -21.40 28.12
CA LYS A 218 20.59 -21.00 29.49
C LYS A 218 20.25 -22.09 30.52
N ALA A 219 19.10 -22.74 30.38
CA ALA A 219 18.70 -23.84 31.26
C ALA A 219 19.49 -25.14 31.04
N LEU A 220 20.08 -25.32 29.85
CA LEU A 220 21.00 -26.42 29.52
C LEU A 220 22.45 -26.14 29.97
N GLY A 221 22.75 -24.94 30.48
CA GLY A 221 24.11 -24.54 30.84
C GLY A 221 25.05 -24.37 29.64
N LEU A 222 24.49 -24.28 28.43
CA LEU A 222 25.21 -24.02 27.19
C LEU A 222 25.43 -22.51 27.06
N GLU A 223 26.19 -21.91 27.99
CA GLU A 223 26.67 -20.54 27.77
C GLU A 223 27.76 -20.59 26.69
N SER A 224 27.39 -20.19 25.47
CA SER A 224 28.35 -19.80 24.46
C SER A 224 29.01 -18.52 24.94
N SER A 225 30.32 -18.56 25.22
CA SER A 225 31.11 -17.38 25.54
C SER A 225 30.90 -16.29 24.47
N GLU A 226 30.51 -15.09 24.90
CA GLU A 226 30.60 -13.81 24.18
C GLU A 226 30.52 -13.86 22.64
N PHE A 227 29.31 -13.75 22.09
CA PHE A 227 29.11 -13.17 20.76
C PHE A 227 27.96 -12.17 20.84
N PHE A 228 28.20 -10.95 20.37
CA PHE A 228 27.37 -9.73 20.48
C PHE A 228 27.53 -8.89 21.76
N SER A 229 28.78 -8.54 22.11
CA SER A 229 29.05 -7.21 22.66
C SER A 229 29.61 -6.33 21.54
N ALA A 230 29.06 -5.11 21.43
CA ALA A 230 29.25 -4.16 20.35
C ALA A 230 30.73 -4.00 19.90
N ARG A 231 31.01 -4.30 18.63
CA ARG A 231 32.20 -3.77 17.95
C ARG A 231 31.98 -2.30 17.67
N LYS A 232 32.16 -1.47 18.70
CA LYS A 232 32.36 -0.03 18.56
C LYS A 232 33.65 0.14 17.77
N VAL A 233 33.53 0.63 16.54
CA VAL A 233 34.67 0.99 15.68
C VAL A 233 35.45 2.09 16.40
N THR A 234 36.59 1.74 16.99
CA THR A 234 37.67 2.68 17.28
C THR A 234 38.65 2.64 16.12
N THR A 235 38.79 3.79 15.47
CA THR A 235 39.73 4.08 14.39
C THR A 235 41.17 3.80 14.83
N GLY A 236 41.90 3.08 13.98
CA GLY A 236 43.28 2.65 14.25
C GLY A 236 44.29 3.78 14.16
N ALA A 237 45.31 3.70 15.01
CA ALA A 237 46.58 4.40 14.86
C ALA A 237 47.59 3.50 14.12
N SER A 238 48.32 4.08 13.17
CA SER A 238 49.44 3.47 12.42
C SER A 238 50.79 3.80 13.09
N PRO A 239 51.83 2.95 13.02
CA PRO A 239 53.09 3.15 13.75
C PRO A 239 54.23 3.73 12.87
N ASN A 240 55.00 4.69 13.41
CA ASN A 240 56.49 4.70 13.37
C ASN A 240 57.18 5.96 13.98
N ARG A 241 58.03 5.70 15.00
CA ARG A 241 59.41 6.22 15.29
C ARG A 241 59.67 7.70 15.76
N PRO A 242 60.86 8.06 16.32
CA PRO A 242 61.17 8.08 17.77
C PRO A 242 61.69 9.43 18.36
N THR A 243 61.48 9.63 19.68
CA THR A 243 62.27 10.36 20.76
C THR A 243 62.86 11.77 20.54
N PRO A 244 63.33 12.48 21.59
CA PRO A 244 62.76 12.77 22.93
C PRO A 244 62.79 14.28 23.24
N ASP A 245 62.03 14.79 24.23
CA ASP A 245 62.47 15.96 25.03
C ASP A 245 61.63 16.19 26.28
N ALA A 246 62.31 16.71 27.30
CA ALA A 246 61.94 16.84 28.70
C ALA A 246 60.98 18.02 29.03
N LYS A 247 60.25 17.91 30.15
CA LYS A 247 60.36 18.77 31.35
C LYS A 247 59.12 18.72 32.28
N ASP A 248 59.43 18.51 33.56
CA ASP A 248 58.99 19.26 34.75
C ASP A 248 57.53 19.32 35.21
N THR A 249 57.32 18.80 36.45
CA THR A 249 56.62 19.39 37.64
C THR A 249 55.15 19.86 37.48
N ASP A 250 54.25 19.81 38.46
CA ASP A 250 54.32 19.62 39.90
C ASP A 250 52.88 19.45 40.44
N THR A 251 52.81 19.16 41.73
CA THR A 251 51.77 19.56 42.71
C THR A 251 50.68 18.57 43.15
N ILE A 252 50.98 18.07 44.34
CA ILE A 252 50.21 17.46 45.42
C ILE A 252 49.03 18.33 45.90
N LYS A 253 47.94 17.68 46.36
CA LYS A 253 47.24 18.04 47.61
C LYS A 253 46.57 16.83 48.28
N HIS A 254 47.07 16.54 49.47
CA HIS A 254 46.52 15.65 50.50
C HIS A 254 45.12 16.10 51.00
N VAL A 255 44.37 15.20 51.63
CA VAL A 255 44.04 15.25 53.08
C VAL A 255 43.43 13.91 53.53
N VAL A 256 43.98 13.39 54.63
CA VAL A 256 43.56 12.24 55.43
C VAL A 256 42.85 12.76 56.67
N VAL A 257 41.76 12.13 57.13
CA VAL A 257 41.40 12.00 58.56
C VAL A 257 40.63 10.69 58.80
N SER A 258 41.05 9.97 59.84
CA SER A 258 40.59 8.66 60.34
C SER A 258 39.54 8.72 61.47
N ALA A 259 39.10 7.52 61.89
CA ALA A 259 38.64 7.09 63.24
C ALA A 259 37.18 7.43 63.64
N ASP A 260 36.42 6.66 64.42
CA ASP A 260 36.58 5.42 65.20
C ASP A 260 35.16 4.98 65.67
N GLY A 261 34.97 3.76 66.18
CA GLY A 261 34.01 3.51 67.27
C GLY A 261 32.86 2.51 67.06
N ASP A 262 32.70 1.66 68.06
CA ASP A 262 32.00 0.36 68.13
C ASP A 262 30.66 0.42 68.95
N GLN A 263 29.89 -0.68 68.89
CA GLN A 263 28.85 -1.19 69.81
C GLN A 263 27.33 -0.98 69.59
N SER A 264 26.73 -2.04 69.02
CA SER A 264 25.66 -2.91 69.60
C SER A 264 24.19 -2.43 69.69
N LYS A 265 23.25 -3.16 69.03
CA LYS A 265 22.37 -4.20 69.63
C LYS A 265 21.18 -4.62 68.72
N HIS A 266 21.00 -5.96 68.65
CA HIS A 266 19.78 -6.74 68.30
C HIS A 266 19.20 -6.64 66.87
N SER A 267 18.75 -7.69 66.17
CA SER A 267 18.72 -9.15 66.37
C SER A 267 17.99 -9.79 65.17
N LEU A 268 18.31 -11.06 64.89
CA LEU A 268 17.51 -12.10 64.19
C LEU A 268 17.43 -12.06 62.65
N GLY A 269 17.86 -13.18 62.02
CA GLY A 269 17.28 -13.59 60.74
C GLY A 269 18.14 -14.38 59.76
N ALA A 270 18.61 -15.57 60.15
CA ALA A 270 18.85 -16.75 59.30
C ALA A 270 19.80 -16.68 58.08
N PHE A 271 20.89 -17.43 58.23
CA PHE A 271 21.67 -18.07 57.17
C PHE A 271 20.78 -18.86 56.19
N TYR A 272 21.01 -18.70 54.90
CA TYR A 272 20.96 -19.80 53.93
C TYR A 272 22.20 -19.71 53.03
N THR A 273 23.21 -20.50 53.35
CA THR A 273 24.18 -21.00 52.38
C THR A 273 23.38 -21.79 51.34
N SER A 274 23.34 -21.34 50.08
CA SER A 274 22.79 -22.16 49.00
C SER A 274 23.76 -23.31 48.76
N VAL A 275 23.54 -24.39 49.49
CA VAL A 275 24.11 -25.70 49.21
C VAL A 275 23.68 -26.05 47.80
N VAL A 276 24.62 -26.08 46.86
CA VAL A 276 24.44 -26.72 45.56
C VAL A 276 24.14 -28.19 45.85
N PRO A 277 22.95 -28.71 45.54
CA PRO A 277 22.69 -30.12 45.71
C PRO A 277 23.53 -30.88 44.68
N VAL A 278 24.36 -31.81 45.15
CA VAL A 278 24.95 -32.83 44.29
C VAL A 278 23.78 -33.71 43.80
N PRO A 279 23.55 -33.84 42.47
CA PRO A 279 22.34 -34.50 41.98
C PRO A 279 22.50 -36.03 41.94
N THR A 280 21.43 -36.74 42.27
CA THR A 280 21.22 -38.16 42.01
C THR A 280 21.00 -38.41 40.50
N GLU A 281 21.75 -39.36 39.93
CA GLU A 281 22.01 -39.50 38.48
C GLU A 281 20.83 -39.89 37.57
N GLU A 282 19.68 -40.35 38.09
CA GLU A 282 18.59 -40.87 37.26
C GLU A 282 17.49 -39.85 36.88
N GLY A 283 17.28 -38.80 37.66
CA GLY A 283 16.24 -37.78 37.43
C GLY A 283 16.67 -36.63 36.50
N THR A 284 17.97 -36.36 36.44
CA THR A 284 18.59 -35.31 35.61
C THR A 284 18.58 -35.67 34.13
N ASN A 285 18.80 -36.94 33.78
CA ASN A 285 18.83 -37.40 32.38
C ASN A 285 17.49 -37.23 31.64
N LYS A 286 16.35 -37.44 32.32
CA LYS A 286 15.02 -37.22 31.72
C LYS A 286 14.72 -35.74 31.50
N THR A 287 15.09 -34.88 32.44
CA THR A 287 14.86 -33.43 32.35
C THR A 287 15.78 -32.80 31.28
N PHE A 288 17.05 -33.20 31.25
CA PHE A 288 18.02 -32.78 30.24
C PHE A 288 17.61 -33.22 28.83
N SER A 289 17.23 -34.49 28.64
CA SER A 289 16.75 -34.99 27.34
C SER A 289 15.48 -34.28 26.85
N LYS A 290 14.57 -33.88 27.75
CA LYS A 290 13.38 -33.09 27.41
C LYS A 290 13.74 -31.67 26.96
N LEU A 291 14.72 -31.02 27.60
CA LEU A 291 15.20 -29.70 27.17
C LEU A 291 15.94 -29.76 25.83
N GLU A 292 16.76 -30.79 25.58
CA GLU A 292 17.49 -30.94 24.31
C GLU A 292 16.52 -31.21 23.14
N ARG A 293 15.45 -31.99 23.36
CA ARG A 293 14.34 -32.14 22.40
C ARG A 293 13.65 -30.80 22.11
N ARG A 294 13.38 -29.99 23.14
CA ARG A 294 12.78 -28.65 22.98
C ARG A 294 13.70 -27.71 22.19
N ARG A 295 15.01 -27.71 22.48
CA ARG A 295 16.02 -26.94 21.73
C ARG A 295 16.01 -27.34 20.25
N THR A 296 16.04 -28.64 19.97
CA THR A 296 15.99 -29.19 18.61
C THR A 296 14.71 -28.80 17.87
N LYS A 297 13.54 -28.87 18.53
CA LYS A 297 12.25 -28.45 17.94
C LYS A 297 12.24 -26.95 17.59
N LEU A 298 12.81 -26.10 18.44
CA LEU A 298 12.90 -24.65 18.21
C LEU A 298 13.82 -24.32 17.04
N ILE A 299 14.99 -24.96 16.95
CA ILE A 299 15.94 -24.74 15.86
C ILE A 299 15.37 -25.23 14.54
N ARG A 300 14.72 -26.40 14.52
CA ARG A 300 14.01 -26.91 13.33
C ARG A 300 12.92 -25.94 12.85
N ASN A 301 12.19 -25.31 13.77
CA ASN A 301 11.19 -24.31 13.45
C ASN A 301 11.79 -23.01 12.89
N LEU A 302 12.97 -22.60 13.37
CA LEU A 302 13.73 -21.48 12.80
C LEU A 302 14.23 -21.80 11.39
N ALA A 303 14.84 -22.97 11.18
CA ALA A 303 15.31 -23.43 9.88
C ALA A 303 14.17 -23.51 8.84
N ARG A 304 12.99 -23.99 9.24
CA ARG A 304 11.79 -24.00 8.37
C ARG A 304 11.30 -22.59 7.99
N LEU A 305 11.51 -21.59 8.84
CA LEU A 305 11.15 -20.20 8.52
C LEU A 305 12.17 -19.57 7.57
N GLU A 306 13.45 -19.86 7.78
CA GLU A 306 14.55 -19.44 6.91
C GLU A 306 14.42 -20.03 5.51
N GLU A 307 14.14 -21.33 5.40
CA GLU A 307 13.91 -22.01 4.12
C GLU A 307 12.69 -21.42 3.38
N LYS A 308 11.66 -20.95 4.09
CA LYS A 308 10.53 -20.28 3.45
C LYS A 308 10.84 -18.87 2.96
N CYS A 309 11.96 -18.27 3.40
CA CYS A 309 12.35 -16.90 3.10
C CYS A 309 13.59 -16.85 2.20
N HIS A 310 13.40 -17.14 0.91
CA HIS A 310 14.45 -17.02 -0.11
C HIS A 310 14.53 -15.64 -0.79
N LEU A 311 13.61 -14.74 -0.43
CA LEU A 311 13.47 -13.43 -1.06
C LEU A 311 14.49 -12.45 -0.50
N GLN A 312 15.37 -11.93 -1.35
CA GLN A 312 16.37 -10.92 -0.96
C GLN A 312 16.02 -9.52 -1.44
N PHE A 313 15.34 -9.40 -2.58
CA PHE A 313 15.04 -8.11 -3.18
C PHE A 313 13.57 -7.98 -3.58
N VAL A 314 12.98 -6.83 -3.28
CA VAL A 314 11.68 -6.41 -3.77
C VAL A 314 11.89 -5.16 -4.62
N VAL A 315 11.63 -5.26 -5.91
CA VAL A 315 11.66 -4.10 -6.83
C VAL A 315 10.24 -3.58 -6.97
N LEU A 316 10.00 -2.35 -6.52
CA LEU A 316 8.74 -1.65 -6.74
C LEU A 316 8.84 -0.83 -8.02
N ASP A 317 7.96 -1.14 -8.97
CA ASP A 317 7.74 -0.31 -10.15
C ASP A 317 6.77 0.82 -9.79
N CYS A 318 7.31 2.02 -9.69
CA CYS A 318 6.62 3.25 -9.31
C CYS A 318 6.09 4.06 -10.52
N SER A 319 6.16 3.51 -11.73
CA SER A 319 5.77 4.22 -12.96
C SER A 319 4.30 4.69 -12.97
N CYS A 320 3.41 4.00 -12.25
CA CYS A 320 1.99 4.36 -12.15
C CYS A 320 1.69 5.39 -11.03
N TRP A 321 2.69 5.85 -10.29
CA TRP A 321 2.46 6.80 -9.20
C TRP A 321 2.41 8.21 -9.77
N SER A 322 1.22 8.82 -9.72
CA SER A 322 1.02 10.21 -10.15
C SER A 322 1.35 11.21 -9.04
N PHE A 323 1.07 10.85 -7.79
CA PHE A 323 1.40 11.65 -6.62
C PHE A 323 1.56 10.75 -5.39
N VAL A 324 2.25 11.28 -4.36
CA VAL A 324 2.35 10.65 -3.04
C VAL A 324 2.11 11.73 -1.99
N ASP A 325 1.16 11.49 -1.08
CA ASP A 325 0.90 12.40 0.05
C ASP A 325 1.77 12.06 1.27
N TYR A 326 1.60 12.80 2.37
CA TYR A 326 2.37 12.57 3.59
C TYR A 326 2.17 11.16 4.17
N MET A 327 0.93 10.66 4.21
CA MET A 327 0.61 9.35 4.78
C MET A 327 1.14 8.22 3.87
N GLY A 328 1.00 8.37 2.56
CA GLY A 328 1.57 7.46 1.58
C GLY A 328 3.10 7.39 1.64
N ALA A 329 3.75 8.53 1.88
CA ALA A 329 5.20 8.57 2.09
C ALA A 329 5.61 7.88 3.40
N ASP A 330 4.81 7.99 4.46
CA ASP A 330 5.07 7.31 5.73
C ASP A 330 4.90 5.79 5.61
N GLU A 331 3.83 5.34 4.95
CA GLU A 331 3.58 3.92 4.65
C GLU A 331 4.67 3.32 3.75
N LEU A 332 5.18 4.06 2.76
CA LEU A 332 6.33 3.62 1.96
C LEU A 332 7.58 3.44 2.82
N ASN A 333 7.88 4.39 3.71
CA ASN A 333 9.02 4.26 4.62
C ASN A 333 8.85 3.09 5.60
N GLN A 334 7.64 2.87 6.10
CA GLN A 334 7.32 1.76 6.97
C GLN A 334 7.50 0.42 6.24
N LEU A 335 6.98 0.30 5.02
CA LEU A 335 7.18 -0.87 4.15
C LEU A 335 8.68 -1.20 3.99
N VAL A 336 9.49 -0.21 3.62
CA VAL A 336 10.94 -0.38 3.44
C VAL A 336 11.61 -0.84 4.72
N LYS A 337 11.29 -0.23 5.86
CA LYS A 337 11.85 -0.60 7.17
C LYS A 337 11.47 -2.02 7.58
N GLU A 338 10.22 -2.41 7.40
CA GLU A 338 9.70 -3.74 7.75
C GLU A 338 10.38 -4.84 6.91
N PHE A 339 10.58 -4.63 5.61
CA PHE A 339 11.38 -5.54 4.78
C PHE A 339 12.87 -5.56 5.18
N ARG A 340 13.44 -4.39 5.51
CA ARG A 340 14.84 -4.29 5.91
C ARG A 340 15.16 -5.07 7.18
N GLN A 341 14.20 -5.19 8.10
CA GLN A 341 14.34 -6.02 9.32
C GLN A 341 14.57 -7.51 9.03
N LEU A 342 14.13 -7.99 7.87
CA LEU A 342 14.36 -9.35 7.39
C LEU A 342 15.53 -9.45 6.42
N ASP A 343 16.35 -8.40 6.32
CA ASP A 343 17.43 -8.28 5.34
C ASP A 343 16.94 -8.40 3.88
N ILE A 344 15.71 -7.94 3.64
CA ILE A 344 15.11 -7.83 2.30
C ILE A 344 15.24 -6.37 1.85
N HIS A 345 15.91 -6.17 0.72
CA HIS A 345 16.15 -4.85 0.15
C HIS A 345 15.00 -4.44 -0.77
N VAL A 346 14.37 -3.31 -0.47
CA VAL A 346 13.35 -2.70 -1.34
C VAL A 346 14.01 -1.68 -2.25
N LEU A 347 13.84 -1.82 -3.57
CA LEU A 347 14.37 -0.94 -4.61
C LEU A 347 13.20 -0.21 -5.29
N LEU A 348 13.35 1.08 -5.61
CA LEU A 348 12.33 1.86 -6.32
C LEU A 348 12.78 2.10 -7.76
N ALA A 349 11.96 1.70 -8.71
CA ALA A 349 12.21 1.89 -10.14
C ALA A 349 11.17 2.84 -10.75
N GLN A 350 11.59 3.65 -11.72
CA GLN A 350 10.72 4.53 -12.51
C GLN A 350 9.91 5.54 -11.68
N LEU A 351 10.49 6.04 -10.59
CA LEU A 351 9.85 7.06 -9.75
C LEU A 351 9.86 8.43 -10.46
N ASN A 352 8.71 9.11 -10.51
CA ASN A 352 8.59 10.43 -11.14
C ASN A 352 9.40 11.49 -10.37
N ASP A 353 10.15 12.35 -11.08
CA ASP A 353 10.97 13.44 -10.50
C ASP A 353 10.18 14.34 -9.54
N ASN A 354 8.90 14.62 -9.83
CA ASN A 354 8.06 15.42 -8.94
C ASN A 354 7.84 14.73 -7.58
N ILE A 355 7.72 13.40 -7.58
CA ILE A 355 7.58 12.60 -6.36
C ILE A 355 8.92 12.54 -5.64
N VAL A 356 10.03 12.32 -6.35
CA VAL A 356 11.38 12.34 -5.77
C VAL A 356 11.65 13.67 -5.05
N GLN A 357 11.39 14.79 -5.72
CA GLN A 357 11.57 16.13 -5.14
C GLN A 357 10.64 16.34 -3.92
N SER A 358 9.39 15.88 -4.00
CA SER A 358 8.44 15.98 -2.89
C SER A 358 8.91 15.16 -1.67
N LEU A 359 9.34 13.91 -1.86
CA LEU A 359 9.83 13.04 -0.79
C LEU A 359 11.12 13.59 -0.19
N HIS A 360 12.07 14.04 -1.02
CA HIS A 360 13.34 14.60 -0.58
C HIS A 360 13.13 15.89 0.24
N ARG A 361 12.33 16.83 -0.27
CA ARG A 361 12.02 18.10 0.43
C ARG A 361 11.38 17.87 1.79
N ASN A 362 10.58 16.81 1.93
CA ASN A 362 9.89 16.47 3.17
C ASN A 362 10.69 15.51 4.07
N GLY A 363 11.93 15.14 3.72
CA GLY A 363 12.75 14.20 4.50
C GLY A 363 12.13 12.80 4.61
N LYS A 364 11.29 12.41 3.63
CA LYS A 364 10.55 11.15 3.58
C LYS A 364 11.04 10.21 2.47
N LEU A 365 12.14 10.55 1.79
CA LEU A 365 12.79 9.60 0.89
C LEU A 365 13.49 8.53 1.75
N PRO A 366 13.22 7.23 1.56
CA PRO A 366 13.86 6.19 2.36
C PRO A 366 15.38 6.18 2.11
N SER A 367 16.18 6.47 3.13
CA SER A 367 17.65 6.57 3.01
C SER A 367 18.33 5.26 2.63
N ASP A 368 17.71 4.12 2.96
CA ASP A 368 18.25 2.77 2.72
C ASP A 368 17.80 2.19 1.36
N THR A 369 17.20 3.01 0.49
CA THR A 369 16.63 2.56 -0.77
C THR A 369 17.25 3.28 -1.96
N GLU A 370 17.76 2.47 -2.89
CA GLU A 370 18.29 2.94 -4.16
C GLU A 370 17.16 3.24 -5.15
N LEU A 371 17.36 4.31 -5.94
CA LEU A 371 16.43 4.74 -6.99
C LEU A 371 16.99 4.37 -8.36
N PHE A 372 16.16 3.78 -9.22
CA PHE A 372 16.54 3.36 -10.57
C PHE A 372 15.66 3.99 -11.64
N PRO A 373 16.23 4.39 -12.78
CA PRO A 373 15.46 4.95 -13.89
C PRO A 373 14.60 3.91 -14.59
N THR A 374 15.00 2.63 -14.59
CA THR A 374 14.21 1.53 -15.17
C THR A 374 14.13 0.34 -14.20
N VAL A 375 13.10 -0.50 -14.38
CA VAL A 375 12.97 -1.77 -13.65
C VAL A 375 14.13 -2.72 -13.98
N HIS A 376 14.59 -2.71 -15.23
CA HIS A 376 15.68 -3.59 -15.67
C HIS A 376 16.99 -3.26 -14.94
N ASP A 377 17.35 -1.98 -14.81
CA ASP A 377 18.55 -1.54 -14.09
C ASP A 377 18.49 -1.95 -12.61
N ALA A 378 17.32 -1.81 -11.98
CA ALA A 378 17.11 -2.22 -10.59
C ALA A 378 17.32 -3.74 -10.43
N VAL A 379 16.81 -4.53 -11.37
CA VAL A 379 16.98 -5.98 -11.37
C VAL A 379 18.44 -6.37 -11.63
N LEU A 380 19.13 -5.76 -12.59
CA LEU A 380 20.56 -6.03 -12.83
C LEU A 380 21.41 -5.69 -11.61
N TRP A 381 21.12 -4.56 -10.95
CA TRP A 381 21.79 -4.15 -9.72
C TRP A 381 21.57 -5.16 -8.59
N ALA A 382 20.34 -5.68 -8.47
CA ALA A 382 19.99 -6.71 -7.50
C ALA A 382 20.68 -8.04 -7.81
N VAL A 383 20.66 -8.49 -9.08
CA VAL A 383 21.33 -9.72 -9.53
C VAL A 383 22.81 -9.72 -9.21
N GLY A 384 23.51 -8.59 -9.43
CA GLY A 384 24.93 -8.45 -9.09
C GLY A 384 25.23 -8.47 -7.59
N ARG A 385 24.20 -8.40 -6.73
CA ARG A 385 24.29 -8.40 -5.27
C ARG A 385 23.54 -9.56 -4.61
N ILE A 386 22.99 -10.48 -5.40
CA ILE A 386 22.40 -11.71 -4.85
C ILE A 386 23.48 -12.39 -4.04
N GLN A 387 23.20 -12.56 -2.75
CA GLN A 387 24.08 -13.30 -1.88
C GLN A 387 23.75 -14.78 -2.05
N THR A 388 24.58 -15.49 -2.82
CA THR A 388 24.51 -16.94 -2.93
C THR A 388 25.27 -17.57 -1.77
N GLY A 389 24.63 -17.72 -0.60
CA GLY A 389 25.25 -18.29 0.59
C GLY A 389 24.67 -17.81 1.93
N PRO A 390 25.34 -18.08 3.06
CA PRO A 390 24.85 -17.95 4.45
C PRO A 390 24.68 -16.50 4.96
N ASN A 391 24.65 -15.53 4.05
CA ASN A 391 24.69 -14.10 4.38
C ASN A 391 23.30 -13.46 4.40
N HIS A 392 22.30 -14.08 3.77
CA HIS A 392 20.91 -13.64 3.88
C HIS A 392 20.30 -14.17 5.17
N LEU A 393 19.57 -13.32 5.91
CA LEU A 393 19.03 -13.69 7.23
C LEU A 393 20.13 -14.13 8.22
N HIS A 394 21.32 -13.52 8.15
CA HIS A 394 22.52 -13.93 8.93
C HIS A 394 22.26 -14.21 10.42
N ASN A 395 21.40 -13.42 11.08
CA ASN A 395 21.00 -13.61 12.48
C ASN A 395 20.24 -14.91 12.76
N VAL A 396 19.63 -15.51 11.74
CA VAL A 396 18.93 -16.81 11.77
C VAL A 396 19.85 -17.89 11.24
N HIS A 397 20.55 -17.61 10.13
CA HIS A 397 21.49 -18.53 9.52
C HIS A 397 22.60 -18.96 10.49
N ASP A 398 23.18 -18.05 11.28
CA ASP A 398 24.24 -18.40 12.24
C ASP A 398 23.76 -19.40 13.29
N VAL A 399 22.51 -19.25 13.76
CA VAL A 399 21.90 -20.13 14.76
C VAL A 399 21.62 -21.51 14.16
N VAL A 400 21.11 -21.55 12.93
CA VAL A 400 20.80 -22.79 12.21
C VAL A 400 22.06 -23.51 11.75
N ASP A 401 23.08 -22.79 11.29
CA ASP A 401 24.37 -23.36 10.85
C ASP A 401 25.18 -23.92 12.04
N THR A 402 25.19 -23.22 13.18
CA THR A 402 25.79 -23.74 14.42
C THR A 402 25.16 -25.08 14.81
N TYR A 403 23.83 -25.18 14.71
CA TYR A 403 23.12 -26.44 14.93
C TYR A 403 23.46 -27.50 13.91
N ASN A 404 23.43 -27.18 12.61
CA ASN A 404 23.77 -28.13 11.55
C ASN A 404 25.19 -28.68 11.74
N ARG A 405 26.16 -27.85 12.17
CA ARG A 405 27.52 -28.31 12.52
C ARG A 405 27.54 -29.21 13.75
N LEU A 406 26.82 -28.86 14.81
CA LEU A 406 26.73 -29.68 16.04
C LEU A 406 26.08 -31.04 15.76
N VAL A 407 25.07 -31.06 14.89
CA VAL A 407 24.32 -32.26 14.49
C VAL A 407 25.15 -33.13 13.55
N MET A 408 25.84 -32.55 12.56
CA MET A 408 26.75 -33.30 11.70
C MET A 408 27.94 -33.88 12.47
N ASN A 409 28.40 -33.21 13.54
CA ASN A 409 29.39 -33.75 14.46
C ASN A 409 28.82 -34.83 15.41
N GLN A 410 27.51 -34.89 15.61
CA GLN A 410 26.84 -35.96 16.37
C GLN A 410 26.46 -37.17 15.49
N PHE A 411 26.28 -36.99 14.18
CA PHE A 411 25.93 -38.08 13.26
C PHE A 411 27.10 -38.98 12.83
N GLU A 412 28.34 -38.71 13.24
CA GLU A 412 29.38 -39.76 13.23
C GLU A 412 29.21 -40.78 14.36
N ASN A 413 28.31 -40.56 15.32
CA ASN A 413 27.97 -41.52 16.36
C ASN A 413 26.49 -41.39 16.78
N LEU A 414 25.59 -42.04 16.04
CA LEU A 414 24.47 -42.86 16.54
C LEU A 414 23.43 -43.09 15.43
N ASP A 415 23.22 -44.35 15.07
CA ASP A 415 22.01 -44.82 14.39
C ASP A 415 20.79 -44.74 15.33
N CYS A 416 19.64 -44.31 14.79
CA CYS A 416 18.33 -45.01 14.84
C CYS A 416 17.09 -44.09 14.84
N SER A 417 16.18 -44.47 13.94
CA SER A 417 14.70 -44.45 13.97
C SER A 417 13.93 -43.18 14.34
N ALA A 418 13.18 -42.74 13.33
CA ALA A 418 11.98 -41.93 13.45
C ALA A 418 10.93 -42.62 14.33
N ASP A 419 10.27 -41.85 15.18
CA ASP A 419 8.87 -42.05 15.54
C ASP A 419 8.24 -40.68 15.84
N ASP A 420 7.08 -40.48 15.22
CA ASP A 420 6.20 -39.33 15.34
C ASP A 420 5.65 -39.21 16.77
N ASP A 421 5.39 -37.99 17.23
CA ASP A 421 4.25 -37.66 18.09
C ASP A 421 4.07 -36.13 18.14
N GLU A 422 2.93 -35.68 17.63
CA GLU A 422 2.35 -34.36 17.87
C GLU A 422 1.82 -34.33 19.31
N GLU A 423 2.38 -33.47 20.16
CA GLU A 423 1.72 -33.08 21.41
C GLU A 423 1.70 -31.56 21.57
N ASP A 424 0.52 -31.12 22.00
CA ASP A 424 -0.05 -29.80 22.08
C ASP A 424 0.67 -28.83 23.03
N ASP A 425 0.67 -27.55 22.63
CA ASP A 425 1.01 -26.43 23.49
C ASP A 425 -0.17 -26.11 24.43
N GLN A 426 -0.19 -26.71 25.63
CA GLN A 426 -0.88 -26.16 26.79
C GLN A 426 0.13 -25.90 27.90
N GLU A 427 0.39 -24.62 28.21
CA GLU A 427 0.85 -24.25 29.55
C GLU A 427 0.34 -22.87 29.96
N ASN A 428 -0.46 -22.94 31.04
CA ASN A 428 -0.70 -21.98 32.11
C ASN A 428 -1.65 -20.81 31.88
N GLY A 429 -2.85 -21.00 32.45
CA GLY A 429 -3.71 -19.94 32.94
C GLY A 429 -3.19 -19.34 34.24
N ASP A 430 -3.67 -18.13 34.51
CA ASP A 430 -3.73 -17.55 35.83
C ASP A 430 -5.06 -16.79 35.96
N ASN A 431 -5.88 -17.30 36.89
CA ASN A 431 -6.85 -16.62 37.75
C ASN A 431 -7.59 -15.38 37.23
N HIS A 432 -8.90 -15.52 37.00
CA HIS A 432 -9.89 -14.70 37.72
C HIS A 432 -11.28 -15.36 37.84
N HIS A 433 -11.86 -15.13 39.02
CA HIS A 433 -13.16 -15.53 39.54
C HIS A 433 -14.37 -15.32 38.61
N GLY A 434 -15.33 -16.25 38.70
CA GLY A 434 -16.74 -15.90 38.91
C GLY A 434 -17.74 -16.31 37.81
N GLY A 435 -18.62 -17.25 38.15
CA GLY A 435 -20.06 -17.13 37.85
C GLY A 435 -20.59 -17.82 36.58
N ASP A 436 -21.13 -19.01 36.79
CA ASP A 436 -22.45 -19.50 36.34
C ASP A 436 -22.81 -19.59 34.84
N ILE A 437 -22.87 -20.85 34.37
CA ILE A 437 -24.02 -21.54 33.74
C ILE A 437 -24.84 -20.73 32.70
N GLU A 438 -24.80 -21.12 31.41
CA GLU A 438 -25.86 -21.95 30.77
C GLU A 438 -25.51 -22.29 29.31
N ASN A 439 -25.84 -23.52 28.91
CA ASN A 439 -25.68 -24.08 27.57
C ASN A 439 -26.54 -23.35 26.53
N ASN A 440 -26.04 -23.19 25.29
CA ASN A 440 -26.86 -23.57 24.14
C ASN A 440 -26.04 -23.90 22.88
N GLU A 441 -26.50 -24.94 22.20
CA GLU A 441 -26.00 -25.55 20.98
C GLU A 441 -25.99 -24.58 19.79
N HIS A 442 -25.06 -24.73 18.85
CA HIS A 442 -25.36 -24.78 17.39
C HIS A 442 -24.14 -25.17 16.54
N HIS A 443 -24.36 -26.19 15.70
CA HIS A 443 -23.50 -26.60 14.58
C HIS A 443 -23.33 -25.49 13.53
N PRO A 444 -22.26 -25.52 12.72
CA PRO A 444 -21.88 -24.42 11.85
C PRO A 444 -22.67 -24.41 10.53
N VAL A 445 -23.19 -23.23 10.18
CA VAL A 445 -23.76 -22.90 8.88
C VAL A 445 -22.63 -22.54 7.91
N ARG A 446 -22.64 -23.22 6.76
CA ARG A 446 -21.90 -22.84 5.55
C ARG A 446 -22.40 -21.49 5.05
N GLU A 447 -21.50 -20.55 4.78
CA GLU A 447 -21.81 -19.40 3.93
C GLU A 447 -20.77 -19.22 2.83
N ASP A 448 -21.33 -18.84 1.69
CA ASP A 448 -20.81 -19.01 0.34
C ASP A 448 -19.78 -17.96 -0.07
N MET A 449 -18.80 -18.43 -0.84
CA MET A 449 -17.88 -17.59 -1.61
C MET A 449 -18.64 -16.84 -2.71
N ILE A 450 -18.70 -15.50 -2.60
CA ILE A 450 -19.09 -14.63 -3.71
C ILE A 450 -17.81 -14.12 -4.39
N THR A 451 -17.48 -14.74 -5.52
CA THR A 451 -16.51 -14.26 -6.52
C THR A 451 -17.11 -13.13 -7.38
N PRO A 452 -16.36 -12.06 -7.73
CA PRO A 452 -16.76 -11.20 -8.83
C PRO A 452 -16.14 -11.67 -10.16
N ASN A 453 -17.03 -12.10 -11.05
CA ASN A 453 -17.01 -12.01 -12.52
C ASN A 453 -15.68 -12.05 -13.27
N GLN A 454 -15.43 -13.22 -13.88
CA GLN A 454 -14.77 -13.34 -15.17
C GLN A 454 -15.65 -12.69 -16.26
N ILE A 455 -15.18 -11.61 -16.88
CA ILE A 455 -15.66 -11.22 -18.21
C ILE A 455 -14.56 -11.61 -19.20
N GLY A 456 -14.83 -12.68 -19.95
CA GLY A 456 -13.95 -13.25 -20.94
C GLY A 456 -13.77 -12.33 -22.15
N TYR A 457 -12.52 -12.03 -22.46
CA TYR A 457 -12.12 -11.65 -23.81
C TYR A 457 -12.16 -12.90 -24.68
N LYS A 458 -13.21 -13.06 -25.49
CA LYS A 458 -13.20 -13.99 -26.62
C LYS A 458 -12.53 -13.31 -27.81
N SER A 459 -11.28 -13.67 -28.05
CA SER A 459 -10.62 -13.53 -29.34
C SER A 459 -11.33 -14.42 -30.35
N ALA A 460 -11.92 -13.84 -31.39
CA ALA A 460 -12.40 -14.57 -32.55
C ALA A 460 -11.44 -14.32 -33.72
N GLN A 461 -10.57 -15.29 -33.98
CA GLN A 461 -9.98 -15.50 -35.30
C GLN A 461 -11.01 -16.26 -36.14
N HIS A 462 -11.47 -15.67 -37.23
CA HIS A 462 -11.93 -16.41 -38.40
C HIS A 462 -11.89 -15.50 -39.64
N GLU A 463 -10.92 -15.74 -40.53
CA GLU A 463 -11.10 -15.47 -41.96
C GLU A 463 -12.18 -16.42 -42.51
N PRO A 464 -12.96 -15.97 -43.50
CA PRO A 464 -12.59 -16.32 -44.87
C PRO A 464 -12.71 -15.18 -45.90
N ASN A 465 -12.13 -15.51 -47.05
CA ASN A 465 -11.79 -14.72 -48.23
C ASN A 465 -12.98 -14.47 -49.18
N GLU A 466 -12.78 -13.49 -50.08
CA GLU A 466 -13.41 -13.23 -51.39
C GLU A 466 -14.63 -12.28 -51.58
N ARG A 467 -14.29 -11.18 -52.27
CA ARG A 467 -14.88 -10.60 -53.52
C ARG A 467 -16.04 -9.58 -53.49
N ASP A 468 -15.65 -8.41 -54.02
CA ASP A 468 -16.32 -7.53 -54.99
C ASP A 468 -17.29 -6.40 -54.57
N ASN A 469 -16.91 -5.22 -55.08
CA ASN A 469 -17.69 -4.05 -55.54
C ASN A 469 -17.96 -2.83 -54.63
N ASP A 470 -17.29 -1.75 -55.06
CA ASP A 470 -17.79 -0.38 -55.30
C ASP A 470 -18.18 0.56 -54.14
N SER A 471 -17.39 1.65 -54.10
CA SER A 471 -17.55 2.99 -53.51
C SER A 471 -18.87 3.73 -53.86
N PRO A 472 -19.15 4.98 -53.39
CA PRO A 472 -18.45 5.87 -52.44
C PRO A 472 -19.33 6.53 -51.34
N THR A 473 -18.63 7.19 -50.42
CA THR A 473 -19.04 8.21 -49.44
C THR A 473 -19.96 9.32 -49.94
N PRO A 474 -20.69 10.00 -49.03
CA PRO A 474 -20.78 11.46 -49.09
C PRO A 474 -20.48 12.17 -47.76
N VAL A 475 -19.58 13.16 -47.90
CA VAL A 475 -19.47 14.52 -47.31
C VAL A 475 -20.04 14.78 -45.91
#